data_AF-A0A959R797-F1
#
_entry.id   AF-A0A959R797-F1
#
_cell.length_a   1.000
_cell.length_b   1.000
_cell.length_c   1.000
_cell.angle_alpha   90.00
_cell.angle_beta   90.00
_cell.angle_gamma   90.00
#
_symmetry.space_group_name_H-M   'P 1'
#
loop_
_entity.id
_entity.type
_entity.pdbx_description
1 polymer ?
#
loop_
_entity_poly.entity_id
_entity_poly.type
_entity_poly.pdbx_seq_one_letter_code
_entity_poly.pdbx_strand_id
1 'polypeptide(L)'
;MPTRKFIDDDFVVVRREPNSKAKRAVTLVFGDPVEVLEEKNGWTKVRVLNYFARSFTGYVRGKLPVRDKGVLSLSMVDVQQGDGIVLETPTGEIVLIDGGDNQLFARHVAARYLHRKSSEAKPLEVAAIIVTHGDADHFDGLNDIVRSESLPDDKAKKRLFIHPKRIYHNGLVKGPTKDATGKTITDRNRFGRTVKENGKVLAIDLYDDPRKAPPEQLNTPFKRWAKSIDHWNTRGPIDVRRVAHGMNESDLFGFLHDEGIHVELQGPFATETIDPATGKHVAALPFFHKPPRSSELHLEHGGEGVGSISASHTINGHSLAFRLTYGNVRLNLTGDLNHEAMEGLFTNIPSKQLEAEILKVPHHGSHDFGFRALEAIRPVVAIISSGDESALKEYIHPRATLMAALGKTMRGNTGVIFSTELAAFFSVKRECHTREDLAAFFKKHKEKTFTGEELRQLFTGKVRPKEDPPGLFFGFERTNFGIVHIRTDGERVLTFTHSGKEGLNEAYRFHVTMENGERKIKFSPEVTTR
;
A
#
# COMPACT_ATOMS: atom_id res chain seq x y z
N MET A 1 -17.92 31.42 16.27
CA MET A 1 -16.63 30.95 15.70
C MET A 1 -16.96 29.88 14.66
N PRO A 2 -16.37 29.89 13.45
CA PRO A 2 -16.54 28.80 12.51
C PRO A 2 -16.07 27.50 13.17
N THR A 3 -16.92 26.47 13.19
CA THR A 3 -16.55 25.17 13.76
C THR A 3 -15.98 24.32 12.63
N ARG A 4 -14.86 23.65 12.88
CA ARG A 4 -14.31 22.65 11.95
C ARG A 4 -15.36 21.57 11.71
N LYS A 5 -15.67 21.31 10.45
CA LYS A 5 -16.54 20.25 9.95
C LYS A 5 -15.78 19.43 8.92
N PHE A 6 -16.42 18.40 8.38
CA PHE A 6 -15.89 17.57 7.31
C PHE A 6 -16.90 17.46 6.16
N ILE A 7 -16.42 17.27 4.94
CA ILE A 7 -17.26 17.14 3.75
C ILE A 7 -18.07 15.84 3.81
N ASP A 8 -19.37 15.92 3.52
CA ASP A 8 -20.27 14.76 3.46
C ASP A 8 -20.74 14.40 2.02
N ASP A 9 -20.33 15.17 1.02
CA ASP A 9 -20.46 14.82 -0.41
C ASP A 9 -19.26 13.99 -0.90
N ASP A 10 -19.38 13.29 -2.05
CA ASP A 10 -18.25 12.55 -2.63
C ASP A 10 -17.10 13.47 -3.06
N PHE A 11 -17.42 14.43 -3.94
CA PHE A 11 -16.47 15.42 -4.45
C PHE A 11 -17.10 16.80 -4.46
N VAL A 12 -16.38 17.80 -3.94
CA VAL A 12 -16.86 19.18 -3.82
C VAL A 12 -15.87 20.12 -4.50
N VAL A 13 -16.27 20.76 -5.59
CA VAL A 13 -15.44 21.73 -6.29
C VAL A 13 -15.49 23.08 -5.55
N VAL A 14 -14.35 23.48 -5.00
CA VAL A 14 -14.16 24.80 -4.40
C VAL A 14 -13.61 25.75 -5.47
N ARG A 15 -14.24 26.91 -5.61
CA ARG A 15 -13.85 27.97 -6.55
C ARG A 15 -13.27 29.17 -5.81
N ARG A 16 -12.45 29.96 -6.52
CA ARG A 16 -11.86 31.19 -5.94
C ARG A 16 -12.88 32.31 -5.72
N GLU A 17 -13.95 32.30 -6.51
CA GLU A 17 -15.01 33.30 -6.50
C GLU A 17 -16.39 32.61 -6.59
N PRO A 18 -17.47 33.22 -6.07
CA PRO A 18 -18.83 32.67 -6.13
C PRO A 18 -19.45 32.84 -7.52
N ASN A 19 -18.78 32.31 -8.54
CA ASN A 19 -19.18 32.36 -9.94
C ASN A 19 -18.91 30.99 -10.58
N SER A 20 -19.91 30.42 -11.27
CA SER A 20 -19.79 29.09 -11.89
C SER A 20 -18.72 29.01 -12.98
N LYS A 21 -18.35 30.14 -13.60
CA LYS A 21 -17.26 30.24 -14.57
C LYS A 21 -15.89 30.49 -13.93
N ALA A 22 -15.82 30.78 -12.62
CA ALA A 22 -14.57 31.05 -11.94
C ALA A 22 -13.67 29.82 -11.91
N LYS A 23 -12.34 30.04 -11.90
CA LYS A 23 -11.36 28.95 -11.88
C LYS A 23 -11.56 28.04 -10.65
N ARG A 24 -11.52 26.72 -10.89
CA ARG A 24 -11.48 25.71 -9.83
C ARG A 24 -10.21 25.92 -9.00
N ALA A 25 -10.37 25.98 -7.68
CA ALA A 25 -9.25 26.12 -6.75
C ALA A 25 -8.74 24.75 -6.30
N VAL A 26 -9.67 23.90 -5.84
CA VAL A 26 -9.43 22.52 -5.40
C VAL A 26 -10.73 21.72 -5.49
N THR A 27 -10.62 20.40 -5.58
CA THR A 27 -11.74 19.49 -5.32
C THR A 27 -11.50 18.84 -3.96
N LEU A 28 -12.38 19.10 -3.00
CA LEU A 28 -12.40 18.39 -1.72
C LEU A 28 -13.11 17.04 -1.90
N VAL A 29 -12.77 16.08 -1.06
CA VAL A 29 -13.31 14.72 -1.10
C VAL A 29 -14.04 14.41 0.21
N PHE A 30 -14.94 13.44 0.18
CA PHE A 30 -15.60 12.87 1.35
C PHE A 30 -14.66 12.74 2.56
N GLY A 31 -15.01 13.41 3.65
CA GLY A 31 -14.23 13.46 4.89
C GLY A 31 -13.11 14.48 4.96
N ASP A 32 -12.89 15.31 3.93
CA ASP A 32 -11.92 16.40 4.00
C ASP A 32 -12.38 17.49 4.99
N PRO A 33 -11.48 18.06 5.80
CA PRO A 33 -11.82 19.08 6.79
C PRO A 33 -12.06 20.46 6.16
N VAL A 34 -13.08 21.16 6.66
CA VAL A 34 -13.51 22.47 6.17
C VAL A 34 -14.12 23.30 7.31
N GLU A 35 -14.06 24.63 7.22
CA GLU A 35 -14.89 25.51 8.04
C GLU A 35 -15.90 26.23 7.16
N VAL A 36 -17.19 26.12 7.50
CA VAL A 36 -18.26 26.89 6.84
C VAL A 36 -18.28 28.29 7.45
N LEU A 37 -18.10 29.31 6.61
CA LEU A 37 -17.97 30.71 7.04
C LEU A 37 -19.28 31.49 6.86
N GLU A 38 -19.92 31.34 5.69
CA GLU A 38 -21.11 32.09 5.31
C GLU A 38 -21.88 31.33 4.22
N GLU A 39 -23.21 31.32 4.28
CA GLU A 39 -24.07 30.87 3.18
C GLU A 39 -24.88 32.06 2.67
N LYS A 40 -24.67 32.45 1.41
CA LYS A 40 -25.34 33.63 0.83
C LYS A 40 -25.49 33.50 -0.68
N ASN A 41 -26.65 33.92 -1.20
CA ASN A 41 -26.95 34.00 -2.63
C ASN A 41 -26.68 32.68 -3.40
N GLY A 42 -26.98 31.53 -2.78
CA GLY A 42 -26.76 30.22 -3.39
C GLY A 42 -25.29 29.78 -3.44
N TRP A 43 -24.41 30.37 -2.63
CA TRP A 43 -23.03 29.96 -2.45
C TRP A 43 -22.68 29.79 -0.98
N THR A 44 -21.89 28.77 -0.68
CA THR A 44 -21.29 28.54 0.64
C THR A 44 -19.83 28.95 0.60
N LYS A 45 -19.48 29.99 1.36
CA LYS A 45 -18.11 30.42 1.58
C LYS A 45 -17.47 29.53 2.63
N VAL A 46 -16.33 28.94 2.27
CA VAL A 46 -15.63 27.98 3.10
C VAL A 46 -14.17 28.34 3.30
N ARG A 47 -13.60 27.98 4.45
CA ARG A 47 -12.15 27.88 4.62
C ARG A 47 -11.74 26.43 4.41
N VAL A 48 -11.00 26.18 3.34
CA VAL A 48 -10.36 24.89 3.08
C VAL A 48 -9.20 24.72 4.06
N LEU A 49 -9.18 23.60 4.77
CA LEU A 49 -8.13 23.23 5.71
C LEU A 49 -7.19 22.21 5.05
N ASN A 50 -5.96 22.09 5.59
CA ASN A 50 -5.01 21.02 5.28
C ASN A 50 -4.59 20.85 3.80
N TYR A 51 -4.82 21.85 2.93
CA TYR A 51 -4.42 21.75 1.53
C TYR A 51 -2.92 22.04 1.35
N PHE A 52 -2.13 20.98 1.20
CA PHE A 52 -0.66 21.03 1.21
C PHE A 52 -0.15 21.79 2.44
N ALA A 53 0.36 23.02 2.25
CA ALA A 53 0.91 23.87 3.33
C ALA A 53 -0.02 25.03 3.73
N ARG A 54 -1.22 25.13 3.15
CA ARG A 54 -2.03 26.35 3.19
C ARG A 54 -3.47 26.06 3.57
N SER A 55 -4.07 27.01 4.28
CA SER A 55 -5.52 27.17 4.33
C SER A 55 -5.90 28.37 3.47
N PHE A 56 -7.03 28.31 2.79
CA PHE A 56 -7.51 29.42 1.99
C PHE A 56 -9.03 29.46 1.96
N THR A 57 -9.58 30.63 1.66
CA THR A 57 -11.02 30.80 1.51
C THR A 57 -11.43 30.56 0.06
N GLY A 58 -12.53 29.83 -0.13
CA GLY A 58 -13.14 29.61 -1.43
C GLY A 58 -14.66 29.52 -1.33
N TYR A 59 -15.29 29.21 -2.44
CA TYR A 59 -16.74 29.19 -2.58
C TYR A 59 -17.20 27.88 -3.21
N VAL A 60 -18.19 27.26 -2.58
CA VAL A 60 -18.89 26.08 -3.07
C VAL A 60 -20.29 26.50 -3.53
N ARG A 61 -20.77 25.93 -4.64
CA ARG A 61 -22.11 26.23 -5.14
C ARG A 61 -23.18 25.53 -4.31
N GLY A 62 -24.20 26.27 -3.93
CA GLY A 62 -25.32 25.80 -3.11
C GLY A 62 -24.96 25.59 -1.64
N LYS A 63 -25.87 24.96 -0.91
CA LYS A 63 -25.65 24.50 0.47
C LYS A 63 -24.63 23.35 0.44
N LEU A 64 -23.66 23.38 1.36
CA LEU A 64 -22.64 22.35 1.48
C LEU A 64 -23.02 21.30 2.54
N PRO A 65 -23.25 20.03 2.17
CA PRO A 65 -23.38 18.94 3.13
C PRO A 65 -22.08 18.77 3.91
N VAL A 66 -22.19 18.85 5.24
CA VAL A 66 -21.07 18.67 6.15
C VAL A 66 -21.46 17.76 7.31
N ARG A 67 -20.45 17.12 7.89
CA ARG A 67 -20.55 16.24 9.05
C ARG A 67 -19.60 16.67 10.16
N ASP A 68 -19.89 16.21 11.37
CA ASP A 68 -19.15 16.60 12.58
C ASP A 68 -17.88 15.77 12.82
N LYS A 69 -17.90 14.51 12.37
CA LYS A 69 -16.80 13.56 12.52
C LYS A 69 -16.09 13.33 11.19
N GLY A 70 -14.77 13.14 11.27
CA GLY A 70 -13.99 12.66 10.13
C GLY A 70 -14.39 11.25 9.69
N VAL A 71 -13.65 10.74 8.71
CA VAL A 71 -13.85 9.40 8.14
C VAL A 71 -12.55 8.63 8.25
N LEU A 72 -12.63 7.30 8.31
CA LEU A 72 -11.45 6.47 8.16
C LEU A 72 -10.93 6.60 6.72
N SER A 73 -9.63 6.82 6.59
CA SER A 73 -8.97 7.06 5.31
C SER A 73 -7.80 6.12 5.11
N LEU A 74 -7.75 5.45 3.97
CA LEU A 74 -6.60 4.68 3.52
C LEU A 74 -6.10 5.25 2.19
N SER A 75 -4.79 5.43 2.05
CA SER A 75 -4.13 5.82 0.80
C SER A 75 -3.01 4.83 0.49
N MET A 76 -3.19 4.03 -0.55
CA MET A 76 -2.16 3.14 -1.10
C MET A 76 -1.38 3.90 -2.17
N VAL A 77 -0.09 4.09 -1.93
CA VAL A 77 0.82 4.88 -2.74
C VAL A 77 1.55 3.96 -3.72
N ASP A 78 1.65 4.38 -4.98
CA ASP A 78 2.57 3.78 -5.96
C ASP A 78 4.02 3.98 -5.51
N VAL A 79 4.54 2.98 -4.80
CA VAL A 79 5.93 2.86 -4.39
C VAL A 79 6.73 1.96 -5.34
N GLN A 80 6.21 1.66 -6.52
CA GLN A 80 6.76 0.66 -7.45
C GLN A 80 6.60 -0.76 -6.87
N GLN A 81 7.69 -1.48 -6.65
CA GLN A 81 7.68 -2.75 -5.93
C GLN A 81 7.54 -2.48 -4.43
N GLY A 82 6.72 -3.28 -3.76
CA GLY A 82 6.39 -3.06 -2.36
C GLY A 82 4.98 -2.53 -2.11
N ASP A 83 4.67 -2.42 -0.83
CA ASP A 83 3.49 -1.72 -0.33
C ASP A 83 3.88 -0.40 0.34
N GLY A 84 2.97 0.57 0.27
CA GLY A 84 3.11 1.83 1.00
C GLY A 84 1.74 2.41 1.27
N ILE A 85 1.28 2.29 2.51
CA ILE A 85 -0.07 2.68 2.91
C ILE A 85 -0.02 3.73 4.03
N VAL A 86 -0.85 4.77 3.87
CA VAL A 86 -1.17 5.70 4.94
C VAL A 86 -2.61 5.49 5.37
N LEU A 87 -2.81 5.08 6.63
CA LEU A 87 -4.10 5.05 7.29
C LEU A 87 -4.23 6.27 8.21
N GLU A 88 -5.37 6.95 8.14
CA GLU A 88 -5.70 8.10 8.98
C GLU A 88 -7.09 7.89 9.59
N THR A 89 -7.18 7.97 10.91
CA THR A 89 -8.43 7.74 11.65
C THR A 89 -9.37 8.95 11.58
N PRO A 90 -10.66 8.80 11.94
CA PRO A 90 -11.60 9.92 11.99
C PRO A 90 -11.13 11.12 12.84
N THR A 91 -10.36 10.91 13.91
CA THR A 91 -9.78 11.98 14.72
C THR A 91 -8.44 12.51 14.19
N GLY A 92 -7.81 11.80 13.26
CA GLY A 92 -6.58 12.20 12.58
C GLY A 92 -5.30 11.56 13.11
N GLU A 93 -5.40 10.44 13.86
CA GLU A 93 -4.26 9.58 14.17
C GLU A 93 -3.71 8.96 12.89
N ILE A 94 -2.38 8.86 12.78
CA ILE A 94 -1.69 8.43 11.56
C ILE A 94 -1.03 7.08 11.82
N VAL A 95 -1.36 6.10 10.98
CA VAL A 95 -0.67 4.80 10.92
C VAL A 95 -0.02 4.64 9.55
N LEU A 96 1.28 4.33 9.54
CA LEU A 96 2.00 3.99 8.32
C LEU A 96 2.10 2.47 8.24
N ILE A 97 1.75 1.88 7.11
CA ILE A 97 1.87 0.42 6.88
C ILE A 97 2.75 0.24 5.66
N ASP A 98 3.94 -0.32 5.89
CA ASP A 98 5.03 -0.40 4.93
C ASP A 98 5.40 0.97 4.32
N GLY A 99 6.37 0.99 3.41
CA GLY A 99 6.87 2.22 2.81
C GLY A 99 7.68 2.06 1.52
N GLY A 100 7.59 0.91 0.84
CA GLY A 100 8.37 0.64 -0.37
C GLY A 100 9.87 0.45 -0.10
N ASP A 101 10.66 0.39 -1.18
CA ASP A 101 12.13 0.44 -1.14
C ASP A 101 12.74 1.83 -1.43
N ASN A 102 11.90 2.84 -1.64
CA ASN A 102 12.34 4.11 -2.22
C ASN A 102 11.69 5.34 -1.58
N GLN A 103 12.18 6.51 -1.97
CA GLN A 103 11.77 7.80 -1.42
C GLN A 103 10.33 8.23 -1.76
N LEU A 104 9.59 7.50 -2.59
CA LEU A 104 8.27 7.92 -3.06
C LEU A 104 7.26 7.97 -1.92
N PHE A 105 7.30 6.98 -1.03
CA PHE A 105 6.44 6.97 0.16
C PHE A 105 6.75 8.16 1.08
N ALA A 106 8.03 8.36 1.44
CA ALA A 106 8.44 9.49 2.29
C ALA A 106 8.02 10.85 1.69
N ARG A 107 8.15 11.02 0.37
CA ARG A 107 7.69 12.24 -0.33
C ARG A 107 6.18 12.41 -0.29
N HIS A 108 5.42 11.33 -0.42
CA HIS A 108 3.96 11.37 -0.32
C HIS A 108 3.54 11.83 1.09
N VAL A 109 4.09 11.20 2.14
CA VAL A 109 3.79 11.55 3.53
C VAL A 109 4.17 13.01 3.83
N ALA A 110 5.36 13.45 3.39
CA ALA A 110 5.81 14.84 3.53
C ALA A 110 4.83 15.83 2.85
N ALA A 111 4.40 15.53 1.63
CA ALA A 111 3.46 16.39 0.89
C ALA A 111 2.06 16.43 1.52
N ARG A 112 1.55 15.27 1.96
CA ARG A 112 0.23 15.13 2.60
C ARG A 112 0.13 15.91 3.91
N TYR A 113 1.17 15.82 4.74
CA TYR A 113 1.18 16.43 6.08
C TYR A 113 1.97 17.74 6.15
N LEU A 114 2.29 18.36 5.01
CA LEU A 114 3.05 19.62 4.96
C LEU A 114 2.42 20.75 5.79
N HIS A 115 1.09 20.77 5.92
CA HIS A 115 0.33 21.73 6.73
C HIS A 115 0.60 21.59 8.23
N ARG A 116 1.04 20.42 8.70
CA ARG A 116 1.40 20.18 10.10
C ARG A 116 2.73 20.83 10.48
N LYS A 117 3.54 21.22 9.49
CA LYS A 117 4.83 21.91 9.66
C LYS A 117 5.75 21.19 10.65
N SER A 118 5.96 19.89 10.43
CA SER A 118 6.85 19.10 11.27
C SER A 118 8.27 19.66 11.27
N SER A 119 8.92 19.63 12.42
CA SER A 119 10.32 19.98 12.60
C SER A 119 10.95 19.04 13.64
N GLU A 120 12.26 19.13 13.84
CA GLU A 120 12.95 18.37 14.89
C GLU A 120 12.35 18.64 16.28
N ALA A 121 12.06 19.91 16.60
CA ALA A 121 11.46 20.31 17.87
C ALA A 121 9.96 19.96 17.98
N LYS A 122 9.29 19.72 16.85
CA LYS A 122 7.86 19.38 16.79
C LYS A 122 7.63 18.34 15.70
N PRO A 123 8.04 17.08 15.92
CA PRO A 123 7.86 16.04 14.93
C PRO A 123 6.37 15.75 14.73
N LEU A 124 6.02 15.25 13.55
CA LEU A 124 4.71 14.67 13.29
C LEU A 124 4.57 13.39 14.11
N GLU A 125 3.61 13.37 15.02
CA GLU A 125 3.29 12.16 15.77
C GLU A 125 2.65 11.11 14.85
N VAL A 126 3.17 9.89 14.91
CA VAL A 126 2.68 8.72 14.16
C VAL A 126 2.26 7.67 15.20
N ALA A 127 0.99 7.29 15.22
CA ALA A 127 0.44 6.40 16.24
C ALA A 127 1.09 5.01 16.19
N ALA A 128 1.33 4.50 14.98
CA ALA A 128 2.06 3.26 14.73
C ALA A 128 2.70 3.24 13.34
N ILE A 129 3.83 2.53 13.23
CA ILE A 129 4.35 2.01 11.97
C ILE A 129 4.16 0.49 12.00
N ILE A 130 3.54 -0.07 10.98
CA ILE A 130 3.37 -1.50 10.81
C ILE A 130 4.23 -1.94 9.63
N VAL A 131 5.25 -2.73 9.88
CA VAL A 131 6.05 -3.38 8.85
C VAL A 131 5.51 -4.79 8.69
N THR A 132 4.82 -5.06 7.58
CA THR A 132 4.14 -6.36 7.39
C THR A 132 5.15 -7.50 7.44
N HIS A 133 6.31 -7.34 6.81
CA HIS A 133 7.44 -8.26 6.91
C HIS A 133 8.76 -7.58 6.56
N GLY A 134 9.86 -8.23 6.92
CA GLY A 134 11.22 -7.70 6.79
C GLY A 134 11.88 -7.86 5.42
N ASP A 135 11.14 -7.78 4.31
CA ASP A 135 11.77 -7.63 2.98
C ASP A 135 11.93 -6.14 2.61
N ALA A 136 13.00 -5.82 1.89
CA ALA A 136 13.48 -4.44 1.78
C ALA A 136 12.50 -3.51 1.03
N ASP A 137 11.75 -4.07 0.09
CA ASP A 137 10.64 -3.45 -0.64
C ASP A 137 9.43 -3.11 0.22
N HIS A 138 9.39 -3.51 1.48
CA HIS A 138 8.32 -3.10 2.40
C HIS A 138 8.74 -2.01 3.39
N PHE A 139 10.01 -1.89 3.77
CA PHE A 139 10.39 -0.95 4.84
C PHE A 139 11.59 -0.05 4.52
N ASP A 140 12.36 -0.29 3.46
CA ASP A 140 13.59 0.49 3.24
C ASP A 140 13.29 1.96 2.88
N GLY A 141 12.15 2.23 2.25
CA GLY A 141 11.64 3.57 1.97
C GLY A 141 11.22 4.35 3.23
N LEU A 142 10.94 3.67 4.36
CA LEU A 142 10.73 4.35 5.65
C LEU A 142 12.02 5.03 6.14
N ASN A 143 13.19 4.49 5.79
CA ASN A 143 14.48 5.13 6.08
C ASN A 143 14.63 6.47 5.35
N ASP A 144 13.95 6.67 4.22
CA ASP A 144 13.96 7.96 3.51
C ASP A 144 13.28 9.08 4.30
N ILE A 145 12.41 8.76 5.27
CA ILE A 145 11.85 9.78 6.16
C ILE A 145 12.97 10.44 6.97
N VAL A 146 13.85 9.64 7.60
CA VAL A 146 15.01 10.16 8.33
C VAL A 146 15.98 10.89 7.38
N ARG A 147 16.29 10.30 6.21
CA ARG A 147 17.15 10.95 5.21
C ARG A 147 16.57 12.28 4.72
N SER A 148 15.24 12.42 4.70
CA SER A 148 14.58 13.64 4.24
C SER A 148 14.85 14.83 5.17
N GLU A 149 15.13 14.60 6.45
CA GLU A 149 15.34 15.64 7.46
C GLU A 149 16.55 16.54 7.14
N SER A 150 17.58 15.97 6.52
CA SER A 150 18.81 16.68 6.13
C SER A 150 18.77 17.28 4.72
N LEU A 151 17.64 17.22 4.01
CA LEU A 151 17.54 17.85 2.69
C LEU A 151 17.82 19.36 2.78
N PRO A 152 18.35 20.01 1.73
CA PRO A 152 18.57 21.46 1.71
C PRO A 152 17.26 22.28 1.65
N ASP A 153 17.34 23.58 1.93
CA ASP A 153 16.17 24.47 2.09
C ASP A 153 15.33 24.63 0.81
N ASP A 154 15.95 24.57 -0.36
CA ASP A 154 15.26 24.54 -1.66
C ASP A 154 14.34 23.30 -1.80
N LYS A 155 14.59 22.26 -1.01
CA LYS A 155 13.82 21.03 -0.90
C LYS A 155 13.06 20.90 0.42
N ALA A 156 12.92 21.97 1.21
CA ALA A 156 12.28 21.94 2.53
C ALA A 156 10.88 21.31 2.53
N LYS A 157 10.11 21.43 1.44
CA LYS A 157 8.77 20.82 1.29
C LYS A 157 8.78 19.28 1.27
N LYS A 158 9.95 18.67 1.11
CA LYS A 158 10.16 17.22 1.10
C LYS A 158 10.72 16.71 2.44
N ARG A 159 11.10 17.61 3.35
CA ARG A 159 11.54 17.24 4.70
C ARG A 159 10.32 16.76 5.51
N LEU A 160 10.51 15.69 6.25
CA LEU A 160 9.51 15.16 7.16
C LEU A 160 10.19 14.69 8.44
N PHE A 161 9.75 15.23 9.56
CA PHE A 161 10.20 14.82 10.89
C PHE A 161 9.05 14.06 11.54
N ILE A 162 9.28 12.82 11.96
CA ILE A 162 8.25 12.01 12.64
C ILE A 162 8.70 11.53 14.03
N HIS A 163 7.73 11.20 14.87
CA HIS A 163 7.93 10.42 16.09
C HIS A 163 6.88 9.30 16.13
N PRO A 164 7.23 8.06 15.73
CA PRO A 164 6.34 6.92 15.89
C PRO A 164 6.23 6.52 17.36
N LYS A 165 5.02 6.28 17.86
CA LYS A 165 4.82 5.74 19.22
C LYS A 165 5.02 4.24 19.29
N ARG A 166 4.71 3.54 18.19
CA ARG A 166 4.74 2.08 18.08
C ARG A 166 5.37 1.65 16.76
N ILE A 167 6.07 0.53 16.79
CA ILE A 167 6.53 -0.18 15.59
C ILE A 167 6.19 -1.66 15.74
N TYR A 168 5.34 -2.16 14.85
CA TYR A 168 4.90 -3.55 14.83
C TYR A 168 5.44 -4.27 13.61
N HIS A 169 5.90 -5.51 13.82
CA HIS A 169 6.48 -6.36 12.78
C HIS A 169 6.29 -7.85 13.09
N ASN A 170 6.65 -8.73 12.16
CA ASN A 170 6.44 -10.17 12.28
C ASN A 170 7.51 -10.93 13.09
N GLY A 171 8.57 -10.27 13.53
CA GLY A 171 9.62 -10.87 14.36
C GLY A 171 10.81 -11.46 13.62
N LEU A 172 10.71 -11.67 12.30
CA LEU A 172 11.79 -12.25 11.50
C LEU A 172 12.80 -11.16 11.09
N VAL A 173 14.08 -11.43 11.34
CA VAL A 173 15.20 -10.58 10.92
C VAL A 173 16.00 -11.29 9.84
N LYS A 174 15.95 -10.76 8.60
CA LYS A 174 16.61 -11.36 7.43
C LYS A 174 18.10 -11.04 7.45
N GLY A 175 18.93 -12.07 7.58
CA GLY A 175 20.38 -12.01 7.49
C GLY A 175 20.92 -11.76 6.09
N PRO A 176 22.24 -11.51 5.95
CA PRO A 176 22.88 -11.22 4.67
C PRO A 176 22.94 -12.46 3.76
N THR A 177 23.17 -12.25 2.46
CA THR A 177 23.34 -13.35 1.47
C THR A 177 24.69 -14.04 1.58
N LYS A 178 25.70 -13.34 2.09
CA LYS A 178 27.07 -13.82 2.27
C LYS A 178 27.52 -13.54 3.71
N ASP A 179 28.33 -14.44 4.25
CA ASP A 179 29.00 -14.21 5.53
C ASP A 179 30.23 -13.29 5.38
N ALA A 180 30.93 -13.03 6.50
CA ALA A 180 32.12 -12.16 6.54
C ALA A 180 33.29 -12.67 5.67
N THR A 181 33.30 -13.97 5.32
CA THR A 181 34.29 -14.58 4.44
C THR A 181 33.90 -14.54 2.95
N GLY A 182 32.68 -14.08 2.66
CA GLY A 182 32.11 -14.03 1.31
C GLY A 182 31.39 -15.32 0.89
N LYS A 183 31.27 -16.31 1.77
CA LYS A 183 30.56 -17.57 1.49
C LYS A 183 29.06 -17.37 1.55
N THR A 184 28.33 -17.96 0.61
CA THR A 184 26.87 -17.89 0.53
C THR A 184 26.23 -18.54 1.77
N ILE A 185 25.32 -17.81 2.41
CA ILE A 185 24.50 -18.30 3.50
C ILE A 185 23.26 -18.99 2.91
N THR A 186 23.04 -20.24 3.28
CA THR A 186 21.86 -21.02 2.85
C THR A 186 20.57 -20.41 3.39
N ASP A 187 19.45 -20.56 2.67
CA ASP A 187 18.13 -20.06 3.08
C ASP A 187 17.76 -20.39 4.54
N ARG A 188 18.01 -21.63 4.97
CA ARG A 188 17.80 -22.10 6.35
C ARG A 188 18.45 -21.22 7.43
N ASN A 189 19.59 -20.61 7.12
CA ASN A 189 20.40 -19.87 8.08
C ASN A 189 20.21 -18.34 7.94
N ARG A 190 19.20 -17.91 7.19
CA ARG A 190 18.92 -16.49 6.96
C ARG A 190 18.09 -15.83 8.07
N PHE A 191 17.54 -16.59 9.00
CA PHE A 191 16.74 -16.07 10.13
C PHE A 191 17.31 -16.52 11.49
N GLY A 192 18.63 -16.67 11.58
CA GLY A 192 19.28 -17.16 12.80
C GLY A 192 19.14 -18.67 12.99
N ARG A 193 18.94 -19.10 14.23
CA ARG A 193 18.86 -20.51 14.63
C ARG A 193 17.56 -21.15 14.13
N THR A 194 17.66 -22.44 13.80
CA THR A 194 16.52 -23.25 13.37
C THR A 194 16.44 -24.59 14.08
N VAL A 195 15.23 -25.08 14.28
CA VAL A 195 14.92 -26.41 14.80
C VAL A 195 14.23 -27.22 13.71
N LYS A 196 14.47 -28.54 13.67
CA LYS A 196 13.70 -29.45 12.83
C LYS A 196 12.77 -30.27 13.70
N GLU A 197 11.47 -30.13 13.50
CA GLU A 197 10.43 -30.78 14.30
C GLU A 197 9.30 -31.23 13.38
N ASN A 198 8.82 -32.46 13.55
CA ASN A 198 7.73 -33.04 12.74
C ASN A 198 7.92 -32.87 11.21
N GLY A 199 9.17 -33.01 10.75
CA GLY A 199 9.51 -32.85 9.34
C GLY A 199 9.62 -31.39 8.85
N LYS A 200 9.22 -30.40 9.64
CA LYS A 200 9.29 -28.96 9.32
C LYS A 200 10.57 -28.34 9.85
N VAL A 201 11.05 -27.30 9.18
CA VAL A 201 12.16 -26.45 9.66
C VAL A 201 11.53 -25.19 10.25
N LEU A 202 11.84 -24.88 11.50
CA LEU A 202 11.28 -23.76 12.24
C LEU A 202 12.38 -22.73 12.53
N ALA A 203 12.14 -21.45 12.24
CA ALA A 203 12.95 -20.34 12.74
C ALA A 203 12.56 -20.04 14.19
N ILE A 204 13.54 -20.03 15.10
CA ILE A 204 13.32 -19.82 16.54
C ILE A 204 13.91 -18.52 17.08
N ASP A 205 14.73 -17.82 16.28
CA ASP A 205 15.24 -16.49 16.62
C ASP A 205 14.25 -15.42 16.13
N LEU A 206 13.16 -15.26 16.90
CA LEU A 206 12.17 -14.20 16.70
C LEU A 206 12.43 -13.05 17.67
N TYR A 207 12.42 -11.82 17.17
CA TYR A 207 12.79 -10.64 17.93
C TYR A 207 11.61 -9.71 18.14
N ASP A 208 11.33 -9.29 19.37
CA ASP A 208 10.36 -8.20 19.62
C ASP A 208 10.88 -6.87 19.07
N ASP A 209 12.17 -6.61 19.23
CA ASP A 209 12.88 -5.47 18.67
C ASP A 209 13.98 -5.97 17.72
N PRO A 210 13.91 -5.69 16.41
CA PRO A 210 14.89 -6.19 15.44
C PRO A 210 16.31 -5.68 15.69
N ARG A 211 16.48 -4.59 16.46
CA ARG A 211 17.80 -4.08 16.87
C ARG A 211 18.53 -5.02 17.84
N LYS A 212 17.82 -5.96 18.47
CA LYS A 212 18.39 -6.94 19.40
C LYS A 212 18.98 -8.16 18.70
N ALA A 213 18.75 -8.31 17.39
CA ALA A 213 19.42 -9.34 16.62
C ALA A 213 20.94 -9.06 16.53
N PRO A 214 21.79 -10.09 16.58
CA PRO A 214 23.24 -9.92 16.48
C PRO A 214 23.64 -9.16 15.20
N PRO A 215 24.65 -8.26 15.23
CA PRO A 215 25.02 -7.42 14.09
C PRO A 215 25.37 -8.19 12.80
N GLU A 216 25.87 -9.41 12.92
CA GLU A 216 26.17 -10.34 11.83
C GLU A 216 24.90 -10.97 11.21
N GLN A 217 23.80 -11.02 11.96
CA GLN A 217 22.48 -11.46 11.48
C GLN A 217 21.67 -10.34 10.82
N LEU A 218 22.13 -9.09 10.89
CA LEU A 218 21.46 -7.98 10.20
C LEU A 218 21.97 -7.88 8.76
N ASN A 219 21.07 -8.01 7.77
CA ASN A 219 21.40 -7.56 6.42
C ASN A 219 21.52 -6.02 6.36
N THR A 220 21.98 -5.51 5.22
CA THR A 220 22.19 -4.07 5.04
C THR A 220 20.90 -3.24 5.23
N PRO A 221 19.72 -3.61 4.66
CA PRO A 221 18.45 -2.96 4.97
C PRO A 221 18.11 -2.91 6.47
N PHE A 222 18.23 -4.03 7.20
CA PHE A 222 17.96 -4.08 8.64
C PHE A 222 18.94 -3.22 9.44
N LYS A 223 20.21 -3.13 9.04
CA LYS A 223 21.18 -2.21 9.66
C LYS A 223 20.77 -0.74 9.49
N ARG A 224 20.20 -0.36 8.34
CA ARG A 224 19.66 0.99 8.14
C ARG A 224 18.41 1.21 8.98
N TRP A 225 17.52 0.23 9.02
CA TRP A 225 16.29 0.28 9.80
C TRP A 225 16.55 0.46 11.28
N ALA A 226 17.46 -0.32 11.85
CA ALA A 226 17.90 -0.19 13.23
C ALA A 226 18.35 1.26 13.56
N LYS A 227 19.15 1.88 12.68
CA LYS A 227 19.59 3.28 12.84
C LYS A 227 18.43 4.28 12.76
N SER A 228 17.44 4.05 11.90
CA SER A 228 16.25 4.91 11.82
C SER A 228 15.39 4.82 13.08
N ILE A 229 15.21 3.60 13.63
CA ILE A 229 14.54 3.41 14.91
C ILE A 229 15.32 4.12 16.02
N ASP A 230 16.64 3.95 16.10
CA ASP A 230 17.47 4.63 17.10
C ASP A 230 17.36 6.15 16.99
N HIS A 231 17.38 6.69 15.77
CA HIS A 231 17.18 8.12 15.50
C HIS A 231 15.85 8.62 16.04
N TRP A 232 14.74 7.95 15.74
CA TRP A 232 13.44 8.36 16.26
C TRP A 232 13.31 8.16 17.77
N ASN A 233 13.97 7.15 18.33
CA ASN A 233 13.95 6.87 19.76
C ASN A 233 14.67 7.97 20.57
N THR A 234 15.55 8.77 19.95
CA THR A 234 16.11 9.98 20.58
C THR A 234 15.06 11.05 20.87
N ARG A 235 13.91 11.01 20.19
CA ARG A 235 12.78 11.96 20.37
C ARG A 235 11.81 11.53 21.46
N GLY A 236 11.93 10.29 21.94
CA GLY A 236 11.07 9.70 22.94
C GLY A 236 10.92 8.19 22.73
N PRO A 237 10.50 7.44 23.76
CA PRO A 237 10.42 5.99 23.70
C PRO A 237 9.45 5.54 22.61
N ILE A 238 9.82 4.44 21.95
CA ILE A 238 9.03 3.76 20.92
C ILE A 238 8.75 2.33 21.41
N ASP A 239 7.49 1.94 21.39
CA ASP A 239 7.10 0.56 21.66
C ASP A 239 7.32 -0.30 20.41
N VAL A 240 8.43 -1.03 20.38
CA VAL A 240 8.77 -1.94 19.28
C VAL A 240 8.40 -3.37 19.69
N ARG A 241 7.45 -3.97 18.98
CA ARG A 241 6.94 -5.31 19.32
C ARG A 241 6.81 -6.19 18.10
N ARG A 242 7.09 -7.47 18.30
CA ARG A 242 6.62 -8.52 17.41
C ARG A 242 5.12 -8.70 17.63
N VAL A 243 4.40 -8.89 16.53
CA VAL A 243 2.96 -9.15 16.54
C VAL A 243 2.68 -10.44 15.77
N ALA A 244 1.78 -11.25 16.29
CA ALA A 244 1.35 -12.53 15.72
C ALA A 244 -0.12 -12.81 16.05
N HIS A 245 -0.74 -13.68 15.26
CA HIS A 245 -2.11 -14.14 15.52
C HIS A 245 -2.26 -14.71 16.94
N GLY A 246 -3.40 -14.42 17.58
CA GLY A 246 -3.70 -14.86 18.94
C GLY A 246 -3.14 -13.96 20.06
N MET A 247 -2.37 -12.93 19.73
CA MET A 247 -2.00 -11.88 20.70
C MET A 247 -3.18 -10.95 20.97
N ASN A 248 -3.20 -10.31 22.15
CA ASN A 248 -4.29 -9.43 22.56
C ASN A 248 -4.34 -8.14 21.72
N GLU A 249 -5.30 -8.04 20.79
CA GLU A 249 -5.43 -6.89 19.91
C GLU A 249 -5.88 -5.61 20.63
N SER A 250 -6.52 -5.71 21.79
CA SER A 250 -6.89 -4.53 22.59
C SER A 250 -5.66 -3.89 23.25
N ASP A 251 -4.65 -4.68 23.62
CA ASP A 251 -3.36 -4.15 24.12
C ASP A 251 -2.56 -3.47 22.99
N LEU A 252 -2.51 -4.12 21.83
CA LEU A 252 -1.72 -3.64 20.69
C LEU A 252 -2.38 -2.46 19.95
N PHE A 253 -3.69 -2.51 19.75
CA PHE A 253 -4.44 -1.57 18.91
C PHE A 253 -5.55 -0.83 19.67
N GLY A 254 -5.45 -0.73 21.00
CA GLY A 254 -6.41 0.03 21.81
C GLY A 254 -6.65 1.46 21.32
N PHE A 255 -5.59 2.11 20.81
CA PHE A 255 -5.68 3.46 20.23
C PHE A 255 -6.59 3.56 18.98
N LEU A 256 -6.83 2.45 18.27
CA LEU A 256 -7.80 2.37 17.18
C LEU A 256 -9.19 1.97 17.70
N HIS A 257 -9.24 1.08 18.68
CA HIS A 257 -10.49 0.62 19.30
C HIS A 257 -11.25 1.78 19.96
N ASP A 258 -10.54 2.72 20.57
CA ASP A 258 -11.14 3.94 21.16
C ASP A 258 -11.92 4.78 20.12
N GLU A 259 -11.62 4.62 18.82
CA GLU A 259 -12.32 5.25 17.71
C GLU A 259 -13.33 4.32 16.99
N GLY A 260 -13.59 3.14 17.54
CA GLY A 260 -14.48 2.13 16.96
C GLY A 260 -13.86 1.36 15.78
N ILE A 261 -12.53 1.37 15.66
CA ILE A 261 -11.78 0.63 14.64
C ILE A 261 -11.19 -0.62 15.30
N HIS A 262 -11.75 -1.77 14.99
CA HIS A 262 -11.30 -3.05 15.55
C HIS A 262 -10.26 -3.70 14.63
N VAL A 263 -9.24 -4.30 15.21
CA VAL A 263 -8.19 -5.06 14.50
C VAL A 263 -8.32 -6.53 14.89
N GLU A 264 -8.33 -7.41 13.89
CA GLU A 264 -8.26 -8.85 14.08
C GLU A 264 -6.98 -9.35 13.41
N LEU A 265 -6.06 -9.91 14.19
CA LEU A 265 -4.80 -10.43 13.65
C LEU A 265 -5.08 -11.73 12.89
N GLN A 266 -4.57 -11.83 11.66
CA GLN A 266 -4.79 -12.97 10.76
C GLN A 266 -3.48 -13.67 10.36
N GLY A 267 -2.36 -13.24 10.93
CA GLY A 267 -1.05 -13.83 10.72
C GLY A 267 0.04 -12.89 11.26
N PRO A 268 1.28 -13.36 11.43
CA PRO A 268 1.72 -14.74 11.23
C PRO A 268 1.15 -15.69 12.30
N PHE A 269 1.04 -16.97 11.96
CA PHE A 269 0.64 -18.04 12.88
C PHE A 269 1.87 -18.66 13.52
N ALA A 270 2.24 -18.19 14.71
CA ALA A 270 3.36 -18.74 15.47
C ALA A 270 3.00 -20.11 16.07
N THR A 271 3.95 -21.04 16.04
CA THR A 271 3.89 -22.29 16.81
C THR A 271 4.82 -22.21 18.01
N GLU A 272 4.63 -23.07 19.00
CA GLU A 272 5.63 -23.26 20.07
C GLU A 272 6.53 -24.47 19.74
N THR A 273 7.80 -24.38 20.14
CA THR A 273 8.77 -25.49 20.10
C THR A 273 9.76 -25.34 21.25
N ILE A 274 10.69 -26.29 21.41
CA ILE A 274 11.73 -26.23 22.45
C ILE A 274 13.04 -25.74 21.84
N ASP A 275 13.62 -24.68 22.40
CA ASP A 275 14.97 -24.24 22.03
C ASP A 275 16.00 -25.28 22.53
N PRO A 276 16.72 -25.99 21.65
CA PRO A 276 17.65 -27.02 22.04
C PRO A 276 18.84 -26.50 22.86
N ALA A 277 19.14 -25.20 22.79
CA ALA A 277 20.23 -24.60 23.56
C ALA A 277 19.84 -24.27 25.00
N THR A 278 18.55 -24.02 25.27
CA THR A 278 18.09 -23.55 26.59
C THR A 278 17.08 -24.49 27.26
N GLY A 279 16.50 -25.43 26.51
CA GLY A 279 15.43 -26.32 26.97
C GLY A 279 14.09 -25.60 27.23
N LYS A 280 13.96 -24.32 26.87
CA LYS A 280 12.75 -23.53 27.11
C LYS A 280 11.80 -23.59 25.92
N HIS A 281 10.50 -23.50 26.21
CA HIS A 281 9.50 -23.24 25.18
C HIS A 281 9.71 -21.85 24.57
N VAL A 282 9.72 -21.79 23.24
CA VAL A 282 9.88 -20.57 22.45
C VAL A 282 8.88 -20.56 21.30
N ALA A 283 8.44 -19.36 20.93
CA ALA A 283 7.67 -19.17 19.69
C ALA A 283 8.57 -19.39 18.48
N ALA A 284 8.00 -19.95 17.42
CA ALA A 284 8.70 -20.28 16.20
C ALA A 284 7.81 -20.10 14.96
N LEU A 285 8.44 -19.85 13.81
CA LEU A 285 7.77 -19.73 12.53
C LEU A 285 8.29 -20.78 11.54
N PRO A 286 7.41 -21.54 10.86
CA PRO A 286 7.83 -22.52 9.88
C PRO A 286 8.47 -21.86 8.64
N PHE A 287 9.49 -22.49 8.09
CA PHE A 287 9.96 -22.15 6.75
C PHE A 287 8.95 -22.59 5.70
N PHE A 288 8.74 -21.73 4.72
CA PHE A 288 7.92 -22.00 3.54
C PHE A 288 8.77 -22.36 2.31
N HIS A 289 8.12 -23.02 1.37
CA HIS A 289 8.75 -23.71 0.25
C HIS A 289 8.58 -22.92 -1.04
N LYS A 290 9.60 -22.93 -1.89
CA LYS A 290 9.45 -22.38 -3.25
C LYS A 290 8.27 -23.07 -3.93
N PRO A 291 7.40 -22.32 -4.63
CA PRO A 291 6.35 -22.94 -5.41
C PRO A 291 6.97 -23.91 -6.43
N PRO A 292 6.32 -25.05 -6.71
CA PRO A 292 6.82 -26.00 -7.70
C PRO A 292 6.98 -25.34 -9.07
N ARG A 293 7.83 -25.87 -9.95
CA ARG A 293 7.90 -25.40 -11.35
C ARG A 293 6.78 -26.08 -12.15
N SER A 294 5.53 -25.66 -12.00
CA SER A 294 4.39 -26.17 -12.80
C SER A 294 3.67 -25.04 -13.51
N SER A 295 3.23 -25.28 -14.76
CA SER A 295 2.34 -24.41 -15.53
C SER A 295 0.89 -24.40 -15.00
N GLU A 296 0.53 -25.34 -14.12
CA GLU A 296 -0.82 -25.55 -13.58
C GLU A 296 -1.00 -25.06 -12.14
N LEU A 297 -0.03 -24.32 -11.61
CA LEU A 297 0.10 -23.89 -10.21
C LEU A 297 -1.12 -23.13 -9.62
N HIS A 298 -2.11 -22.80 -10.44
CA HIS A 298 -3.17 -21.84 -10.14
C HIS A 298 -4.59 -22.39 -10.27
N LEU A 299 -4.76 -23.65 -10.72
CA LEU A 299 -6.07 -24.25 -10.94
C LEU A 299 -6.33 -25.51 -10.10
N GLU A 300 -5.27 -26.10 -9.52
CA GLU A 300 -5.39 -27.29 -8.70
C GLU A 300 -4.75 -27.10 -7.32
N HIS A 301 -5.20 -27.93 -6.37
CA HIS A 301 -4.76 -27.95 -4.98
C HIS A 301 -3.29 -28.41 -4.93
N GLY A 302 -2.36 -27.47 -5.12
CA GLY A 302 -0.93 -27.75 -4.99
C GLY A 302 -0.64 -28.33 -3.61
N GLY A 303 -0.01 -29.50 -3.56
CA GLY A 303 0.35 -30.13 -2.29
C GLY A 303 1.25 -29.22 -1.46
N GLU A 304 0.97 -29.11 -0.16
CA GLU A 304 1.84 -28.43 0.79
C GLU A 304 3.27 -29.02 0.75
N GLY A 305 4.30 -28.17 0.86
CA GLY A 305 5.68 -28.62 1.05
C GLY A 305 6.41 -29.14 -0.20
N VAL A 306 5.91 -28.88 -1.41
CA VAL A 306 6.60 -29.29 -2.64
C VAL A 306 7.66 -28.26 -3.04
N GLY A 307 8.93 -28.51 -2.71
CA GLY A 307 10.05 -27.67 -3.14
C GLY A 307 11.17 -27.57 -2.10
N SER A 308 12.21 -26.80 -2.40
CA SER A 308 13.21 -26.43 -1.38
C SER A 308 12.71 -25.23 -0.58
N ILE A 309 13.04 -25.20 0.73
CA ILE A 309 12.78 -24.05 1.59
C ILE A 309 13.41 -22.77 1.02
N SER A 310 12.77 -21.63 1.26
CA SER A 310 13.23 -20.32 0.76
C SER A 310 13.08 -19.25 1.82
N ALA A 311 14.15 -18.51 2.11
CA ALA A 311 14.08 -17.41 3.05
C ALA A 311 13.16 -16.30 2.56
N SER A 312 13.26 -15.91 1.28
CA SER A 312 12.38 -14.89 0.70
C SER A 312 10.92 -15.31 0.70
N HIS A 313 10.62 -16.59 0.43
CA HIS A 313 9.24 -17.06 0.46
C HIS A 313 8.69 -17.13 1.89
N THR A 314 9.51 -17.56 2.84
CA THR A 314 9.18 -17.60 4.26
C THR A 314 8.89 -16.22 4.83
N ILE A 315 9.71 -15.21 4.54
CA ILE A 315 9.50 -13.87 5.11
C ILE A 315 8.24 -13.21 4.56
N ASN A 316 7.95 -13.36 3.27
CA ASN A 316 6.72 -12.87 2.64
C ASN A 316 5.49 -13.59 3.21
N GLY A 317 5.54 -14.92 3.30
CA GLY A 317 4.43 -15.71 3.84
C GLY A 317 4.12 -15.46 5.31
N HIS A 318 5.09 -14.98 6.09
CA HIS A 318 4.86 -14.54 7.47
C HIS A 318 4.53 -13.04 7.57
N SER A 319 3.99 -12.45 6.51
CA SER A 319 3.44 -11.10 6.60
C SER A 319 2.44 -10.98 7.74
N LEU A 320 2.51 -9.87 8.47
CA LEU A 320 1.51 -9.47 9.44
C LEU A 320 0.20 -9.16 8.69
N ALA A 321 -0.64 -10.18 8.54
CA ALA A 321 -1.96 -10.05 7.96
C ALA A 321 -2.98 -9.68 9.05
N PHE A 322 -3.89 -8.77 8.76
CA PHE A 322 -4.94 -8.37 9.71
C PHE A 322 -6.17 -7.79 9.01
N ARG A 323 -7.31 -7.89 9.67
CA ARG A 323 -8.57 -7.28 9.24
C ARG A 323 -8.90 -6.08 10.13
N LEU A 324 -9.18 -4.95 9.51
CA LEU A 324 -9.75 -3.76 10.16
C LEU A 324 -11.26 -3.76 9.98
N THR A 325 -12.00 -3.52 11.06
CA THR A 325 -13.45 -3.32 11.02
C THR A 325 -13.80 -1.94 11.58
N TYR A 326 -14.44 -1.10 10.77
CA TYR A 326 -14.99 0.19 11.19
C TYR A 326 -16.46 0.26 10.77
N GLY A 327 -17.35 0.34 11.76
CA GLY A 327 -18.79 0.14 11.54
C GLY A 327 -19.08 -1.20 10.85
N ASN A 328 -19.77 -1.14 9.72
CA ASN A 328 -20.10 -2.29 8.89
C ASN A 328 -19.00 -2.63 7.86
N VAL A 329 -17.97 -1.80 7.68
CA VAL A 329 -16.97 -1.97 6.62
C VAL A 329 -15.74 -2.71 7.15
N ARG A 330 -15.33 -3.75 6.42
CA ARG A 330 -14.13 -4.54 6.72
C ARG A 330 -13.06 -4.38 5.63
N LEU A 331 -11.82 -4.16 6.05
CA LEU A 331 -10.64 -4.07 5.19
C LEU A 331 -9.67 -5.19 5.57
N ASN A 332 -9.29 -6.05 4.63
CA ASN A 332 -8.30 -7.09 4.85
C ASN A 332 -6.95 -6.66 4.24
N LEU A 333 -5.91 -6.65 5.08
CA LEU A 333 -4.54 -6.28 4.74
C LEU A 333 -3.68 -7.53 4.86
N THR A 334 -3.22 -8.06 3.73
CA THR A 334 -2.52 -9.35 3.71
C THR A 334 -1.00 -9.22 3.65
N GLY A 335 -0.43 -8.03 3.39
CA GLY A 335 0.98 -7.94 2.99
C GLY A 335 1.25 -8.90 1.83
N ASP A 336 2.29 -9.71 1.93
CA ASP A 336 2.77 -10.59 0.86
C ASP A 336 2.56 -12.08 1.13
N LEU A 337 1.44 -12.43 1.78
CA LEU A 337 1.06 -13.85 1.95
C LEU A 337 1.10 -14.56 0.58
N ASN A 338 1.93 -15.59 0.51
CA ASN A 338 2.01 -16.50 -0.63
C ASN A 338 0.95 -17.61 -0.52
N HIS A 339 0.93 -18.54 -1.48
CA HIS A 339 -0.01 -19.67 -1.49
C HIS A 339 -0.02 -20.47 -0.18
N GLU A 340 1.16 -20.92 0.30
CA GLU A 340 1.30 -21.73 1.52
C GLU A 340 0.75 -20.99 2.76
N ALA A 341 1.04 -19.68 2.85
CA ALA A 341 0.54 -18.84 3.93
C ALA A 341 -0.97 -18.58 3.84
N MET A 342 -1.52 -18.39 2.64
CA MET A 342 -2.95 -18.19 2.44
C MET A 342 -3.77 -19.47 2.65
N GLU A 343 -3.24 -20.65 2.34
CA GLU A 343 -3.88 -21.92 2.75
C GLU A 343 -3.85 -22.09 4.27
N GLY A 344 -2.76 -21.66 4.92
CA GLY A 344 -2.69 -21.54 6.38
C GLY A 344 -3.76 -20.58 6.92
N LEU A 345 -3.95 -19.41 6.30
CA LEU A 345 -5.00 -18.46 6.65
C LEU A 345 -6.40 -19.09 6.55
N PHE A 346 -6.69 -19.77 5.44
CA PHE A 346 -7.96 -20.45 5.22
C PHE A 346 -8.21 -21.59 6.21
N THR A 347 -7.16 -22.31 6.59
CA THR A 347 -7.26 -23.46 7.50
C THR A 347 -7.43 -23.02 8.96
N ASN A 348 -6.71 -21.97 9.38
CA ASN A 348 -6.71 -21.53 10.78
C ASN A 348 -7.83 -20.55 11.13
N ILE A 349 -8.41 -19.86 10.14
CA ILE A 349 -9.46 -18.86 10.36
C ILE A 349 -10.77 -19.31 9.69
N PRO A 350 -11.90 -19.36 10.44
CA PRO A 350 -13.20 -19.66 9.86
C PRO A 350 -13.52 -18.75 8.67
N SER A 351 -14.03 -19.30 7.56
CA SER A 351 -14.23 -18.52 6.32
C SER A 351 -15.07 -17.25 6.50
N LYS A 352 -16.07 -17.27 7.39
CA LYS A 352 -16.90 -16.09 7.72
C LYS A 352 -16.07 -14.95 8.37
N GLN A 353 -15.00 -15.28 9.07
CA GLN A 353 -14.06 -14.34 9.67
C GLN A 353 -12.98 -13.85 8.69
N LEU A 354 -12.90 -14.42 7.48
CA LEU A 354 -12.04 -13.90 6.41
C LEU A 354 -12.73 -12.86 5.54
N GLU A 355 -14.06 -12.91 5.45
CA GLU A 355 -14.83 -11.98 4.62
C GLU A 355 -14.46 -10.51 4.90
N ALA A 356 -14.22 -9.75 3.82
CA ALA A 356 -13.97 -8.31 3.89
C ALA A 356 -14.49 -7.59 2.65
N GLU A 357 -14.93 -6.34 2.81
CA GLU A 357 -15.43 -5.53 1.68
C GLU A 357 -14.29 -5.01 0.82
N ILE A 358 -13.15 -4.75 1.44
CA ILE A 358 -11.94 -4.24 0.79
C ILE A 358 -10.81 -5.22 1.05
N LEU A 359 -10.06 -5.56 0.00
CA LEU A 359 -8.86 -6.38 0.09
C LEU A 359 -7.66 -5.60 -0.46
N LYS A 360 -6.61 -5.46 0.34
CA LYS A 360 -5.26 -5.29 -0.21
C LYS A 360 -4.81 -6.63 -0.74
N VAL A 361 -4.56 -6.71 -2.04
CA VAL A 361 -4.21 -7.96 -2.71
C VAL A 361 -2.81 -8.43 -2.28
N PRO A 362 -2.62 -9.73 -2.02
CA PRO A 362 -1.33 -10.27 -1.60
C PRO A 362 -0.23 -10.04 -2.65
N HIS A 363 0.99 -9.84 -2.15
CA HIS A 363 2.23 -10.02 -2.92
C HIS A 363 2.26 -9.23 -4.22
N HIS A 364 1.88 -7.96 -4.13
CA HIS A 364 1.82 -6.99 -5.23
C HIS A 364 1.00 -7.41 -6.46
N GLY A 365 0.17 -8.45 -6.33
CA GLY A 365 -0.52 -9.02 -7.47
C GLY A 365 0.20 -10.20 -8.14
N SER A 366 1.08 -10.88 -7.41
CA SER A 366 1.78 -12.10 -7.86
C SER A 366 0.81 -13.22 -8.24
N HIS A 367 1.34 -14.22 -8.94
CA HIS A 367 0.66 -15.49 -9.24
C HIS A 367 0.66 -16.44 -8.03
N ASP A 368 1.46 -16.15 -7.02
CA ASP A 368 1.62 -16.97 -5.82
C ASP A 368 0.64 -16.55 -4.72
N PHE A 369 -0.59 -17.07 -4.78
CA PHE A 369 -1.69 -16.77 -3.88
C PHE A 369 -2.56 -18.01 -3.59
N GLY A 370 -3.31 -18.00 -2.49
CA GLY A 370 -4.28 -19.06 -2.13
C GLY A 370 -5.69 -18.73 -2.61
N PHE A 371 -6.22 -19.50 -3.56
CA PHE A 371 -7.55 -19.25 -4.15
C PHE A 371 -8.69 -19.40 -3.13
N ARG A 372 -8.61 -20.40 -2.23
CA ARG A 372 -9.66 -20.67 -1.22
C ARG A 372 -9.77 -19.54 -0.21
N ALA A 373 -8.63 -18.95 0.17
CA ALA A 373 -8.61 -17.76 0.99
C ALA A 373 -9.24 -16.56 0.26
N LEU A 374 -8.94 -16.34 -1.02
CA LEU A 374 -9.60 -15.28 -1.80
C LEU A 374 -11.12 -15.48 -1.90
N GLU A 375 -11.57 -16.72 -2.11
CA GLU A 375 -12.99 -17.09 -2.13
C GLU A 375 -13.68 -16.83 -0.79
N ALA A 376 -12.99 -17.09 0.33
CA ALA A 376 -13.49 -16.80 1.67
C ALA A 376 -13.49 -15.29 2.00
N ILE A 377 -12.48 -14.54 1.54
CA ILE A 377 -12.40 -13.08 1.71
C ILE A 377 -13.50 -12.37 0.93
N ARG A 378 -13.74 -12.84 -0.30
CA ARG A 378 -14.86 -12.42 -1.15
C ARG A 378 -15.02 -10.89 -1.27
N PRO A 379 -14.00 -10.15 -1.75
CA PRO A 379 -13.99 -8.69 -1.66
C PRO A 379 -14.94 -8.00 -2.66
N VAL A 380 -15.34 -6.77 -2.35
CA VAL A 380 -16.05 -5.86 -3.27
C VAL A 380 -15.04 -4.99 -4.01
N VAL A 381 -14.00 -4.54 -3.31
CA VAL A 381 -12.88 -3.77 -3.85
C VAL A 381 -11.57 -4.52 -3.60
N ALA A 382 -10.77 -4.70 -4.64
CA ALA A 382 -9.42 -5.23 -4.54
C ALA A 382 -8.42 -4.14 -4.94
N ILE A 383 -7.42 -3.86 -4.10
CA ILE A 383 -6.36 -2.90 -4.38
C ILE A 383 -5.05 -3.64 -4.52
N ILE A 384 -4.41 -3.45 -5.67
CA ILE A 384 -3.12 -4.02 -6.04
C ILE A 384 -2.08 -2.90 -5.95
N SER A 385 -1.15 -3.02 -5.00
CA SER A 385 0.10 -2.24 -5.06
C SER A 385 1.02 -2.93 -6.05
N SER A 386 1.22 -2.36 -7.22
CA SER A 386 2.15 -2.87 -8.23
C SER A 386 2.91 -1.72 -8.87
N GLY A 387 4.00 -2.07 -9.57
CA GLY A 387 4.76 -1.15 -10.40
C GLY A 387 6.18 -1.64 -10.61
N ASP A 388 6.65 -1.69 -11.85
CA ASP A 388 8.04 -2.08 -12.12
C ASP A 388 8.99 -0.87 -12.01
N GLU A 389 10.12 -1.08 -11.30
CA GLU A 389 11.12 -0.02 -11.11
C GLU A 389 11.89 0.27 -12.41
N SER A 390 12.24 -0.79 -13.13
CA SER A 390 13.03 -0.74 -14.37
C SER A 390 12.93 -2.07 -15.14
N ALA A 391 13.31 -2.07 -16.42
CA ALA A 391 13.38 -3.28 -17.23
C ALA A 391 14.37 -4.35 -16.70
N LEU A 392 15.26 -3.99 -15.76
CA LEU A 392 16.18 -4.93 -15.10
C LEU A 392 15.59 -5.57 -13.82
N LYS A 393 14.48 -5.02 -13.34
CA LYS A 393 13.74 -5.45 -12.14
C LYS A 393 12.24 -5.42 -12.45
N GLU A 394 11.83 -6.26 -13.40
CA GLU A 394 10.45 -6.37 -13.84
C GLU A 394 9.84 -7.64 -13.22
N TYR A 395 8.94 -7.46 -12.26
CA TYR A 395 8.17 -8.55 -11.68
C TYR A 395 6.91 -8.83 -12.49
N ILE A 396 6.50 -7.92 -13.38
CA ILE A 396 5.36 -8.07 -14.30
C ILE A 396 4.09 -8.38 -13.50
N HIS A 397 3.81 -7.55 -12.50
CA HIS A 397 2.60 -7.62 -11.68
C HIS A 397 1.64 -6.49 -12.07
N PRO A 398 0.31 -6.69 -11.96
CA PRO A 398 -0.37 -7.91 -11.52
C PRO A 398 -0.39 -9.01 -12.59
N ARG A 399 -0.42 -10.27 -12.14
CA ARG A 399 -0.46 -11.45 -13.01
C ARG A 399 -1.88 -11.74 -13.49
N ALA A 400 -2.02 -12.18 -14.74
CA ALA A 400 -3.31 -12.51 -15.34
C ALA A 400 -4.10 -13.59 -14.56
N THR A 401 -3.39 -14.56 -13.97
CA THR A 401 -4.00 -15.63 -13.16
C THR A 401 -4.68 -15.08 -11.91
N LEU A 402 -4.04 -14.13 -11.22
CA LEU A 402 -4.66 -13.43 -10.11
C LEU A 402 -5.86 -12.61 -10.55
N MET A 403 -5.75 -11.87 -11.66
CA MET A 403 -6.88 -11.08 -12.18
C MET A 403 -8.09 -11.96 -12.46
N ALA A 404 -7.88 -13.15 -13.03
CA ALA A 404 -8.93 -14.15 -13.22
C ALA A 404 -9.50 -14.69 -11.90
N ALA A 405 -8.65 -14.95 -10.90
CA ALA A 405 -9.07 -15.39 -9.58
C ALA A 405 -9.92 -14.34 -8.86
N LEU A 406 -9.52 -13.06 -8.90
CA LEU A 406 -10.31 -11.95 -8.38
C LEU A 406 -11.66 -11.86 -9.10
N GLY A 407 -11.67 -11.95 -10.43
CA GLY A 407 -12.92 -11.97 -11.21
C GLY A 407 -13.90 -13.09 -10.82
N LYS A 408 -13.40 -14.22 -10.30
CA LYS A 408 -14.23 -15.33 -9.79
C LYS A 408 -14.65 -15.19 -8.33
N THR A 409 -13.82 -14.60 -7.49
CA THR A 409 -14.00 -14.61 -6.03
C THR A 409 -14.66 -13.35 -5.48
N MET A 410 -14.68 -12.26 -6.23
CA MET A 410 -15.27 -11.00 -5.80
C MET A 410 -16.79 -11.06 -5.65
N ARG A 411 -17.34 -10.21 -4.77
CA ARG A 411 -18.77 -10.14 -4.47
C ARG A 411 -19.57 -9.52 -5.61
N GLY A 412 -20.56 -10.28 -6.09
CA GLY A 412 -21.54 -9.82 -7.07
C GLY A 412 -20.95 -9.66 -8.47
N ASN A 413 -21.73 -9.09 -9.39
CA ASN A 413 -21.31 -8.89 -10.79
C ASN A 413 -20.49 -7.59 -11.00
N THR A 414 -20.08 -6.93 -9.92
CA THR A 414 -19.59 -5.53 -9.92
C THR A 414 -18.34 -5.34 -9.05
N GLY A 415 -17.53 -6.39 -8.88
CA GLY A 415 -16.24 -6.27 -8.21
C GLY A 415 -15.34 -5.22 -8.89
N VAL A 416 -14.67 -4.37 -8.10
CA VAL A 416 -13.81 -3.28 -8.60
C VAL A 416 -12.35 -3.55 -8.25
N ILE A 417 -11.49 -3.60 -9.25
CA ILE A 417 -10.04 -3.81 -9.08
C ILE A 417 -9.30 -2.52 -9.39
N PHE A 418 -8.49 -2.06 -8.44
CA PHE A 418 -7.58 -0.93 -8.62
C PHE A 418 -6.13 -1.40 -8.62
N SER A 419 -5.30 -0.79 -9.46
CA SER A 419 -3.84 -0.95 -9.46
C SER A 419 -3.19 0.43 -9.36
N THR A 420 -2.23 0.57 -8.46
CA THR A 420 -1.43 1.81 -8.31
C THR A 420 -0.65 2.15 -9.57
N GLU A 421 -0.14 1.13 -10.27
CA GLU A 421 0.58 1.27 -11.52
C GLU A 421 -0.33 1.76 -12.65
N LEU A 422 -1.50 1.14 -12.83
CA LEU A 422 -2.49 1.62 -13.81
C LEU A 422 -2.91 3.06 -13.50
N ALA A 423 -3.05 3.42 -12.22
CA ALA A 423 -3.32 4.78 -11.79
C ALA A 423 -2.18 5.78 -12.10
N ALA A 424 -0.97 5.31 -12.41
CA ALA A 424 0.20 6.12 -12.73
C ALA A 424 0.38 6.43 -14.24
N PHE A 425 -0.27 5.66 -15.13
CA PHE A 425 -0.05 5.63 -16.58
C PHE A 425 -1.09 6.41 -17.39
N PHE A 426 -0.87 7.69 -17.73
CA PHE A 426 -1.86 8.42 -18.56
C PHE A 426 -1.28 9.57 -19.43
N SER A 427 -0.10 9.40 -20.01
CA SER A 427 0.32 10.25 -21.14
C SER A 427 -0.23 9.64 -22.42
N VAL A 428 -0.88 10.45 -23.27
CA VAL A 428 -1.19 10.06 -24.67
C VAL A 428 -0.02 10.53 -25.52
N LYS A 429 0.80 9.62 -26.04
CA LYS A 429 1.80 9.97 -27.04
C LYS A 429 1.16 10.10 -28.42
N ARG A 430 1.48 11.19 -29.13
CA ARG A 430 1.08 11.41 -30.53
C ARG A 430 2.06 10.79 -31.55
N GLU A 431 2.97 9.94 -31.09
CA GLU A 431 4.12 9.52 -31.89
C GLU A 431 4.20 7.99 -31.88
N CYS A 432 3.73 7.38 -32.97
CA CYS A 432 4.05 5.98 -33.29
C CYS A 432 4.39 5.88 -34.79
N HIS A 433 5.30 4.98 -35.12
CA HIS A 433 5.54 4.50 -36.47
C HIS A 433 4.49 3.41 -36.76
N THR A 434 3.80 3.49 -37.90
CA THR A 434 2.89 2.40 -38.31
C THR A 434 3.68 1.10 -38.51
N ARG A 435 2.98 -0.04 -38.57
CA ARG A 435 3.60 -1.32 -38.90
C ARG A 435 4.29 -1.26 -40.27
N GLU A 436 3.73 -0.48 -41.19
CA GLU A 436 4.29 -0.19 -42.50
C GLU A 436 5.54 0.72 -42.41
N ASP A 437 5.55 1.73 -41.54
CA ASP A 437 6.72 2.60 -41.29
C ASP A 437 7.91 1.79 -40.74
N LEU A 438 7.65 0.89 -39.78
CA LEU A 438 8.67 -0.01 -39.22
C LEU A 438 9.17 -1.00 -40.27
N ALA A 439 8.28 -1.61 -41.05
CA ALA A 439 8.66 -2.51 -42.13
C ALA A 439 9.51 -1.80 -43.20
N ALA A 440 9.16 -0.56 -43.55
CA ALA A 440 9.94 0.27 -44.49
C ALA A 440 11.31 0.65 -43.92
N PHE A 441 11.38 1.03 -42.63
CA PHE A 441 12.64 1.33 -41.94
C PHE A 441 13.58 0.13 -41.94
N PHE A 442 13.10 -1.05 -41.51
CA PHE A 442 13.91 -2.26 -41.49
C PHE A 442 14.28 -2.73 -42.90
N LYS A 443 13.39 -2.56 -43.89
CA LYS A 443 13.70 -2.86 -45.29
C LYS A 443 14.80 -1.95 -45.84
N LYS A 444 14.80 -0.67 -45.49
CA LYS A 444 15.80 0.33 -45.92
C LYS A 444 17.16 0.17 -45.23
N HIS A 445 17.20 -0.46 -44.06
CA HIS A 445 18.41 -0.60 -43.25
C HIS A 445 18.78 -2.07 -42.98
N LYS A 446 18.40 -3.00 -43.87
CA LYS A 446 18.60 -4.45 -43.69
C LYS A 446 20.03 -4.88 -43.40
N GLU A 447 21.02 -4.14 -43.88
CA GLU A 447 22.44 -4.46 -43.71
C GLU A 447 23.12 -3.65 -42.59
N LYS A 448 22.36 -2.78 -41.91
CA LYS A 448 22.89 -1.91 -40.86
C LYS A 448 22.64 -2.54 -39.49
N THR A 449 23.70 -2.78 -38.74
CA THR A 449 23.62 -3.11 -37.32
C THR A 449 23.47 -1.83 -36.51
N PHE A 450 22.53 -1.82 -35.57
CA PHE A 450 22.28 -0.69 -34.69
C PHE A 450 22.67 -1.05 -33.26
N THR A 451 23.35 -0.13 -32.59
CA THR A 451 23.60 -0.18 -31.15
C THR A 451 22.33 0.20 -30.38
N GLY A 452 22.25 -0.21 -29.12
CA GLY A 452 21.12 0.12 -28.25
C GLY A 452 20.92 1.63 -28.00
N GLU A 453 21.97 2.44 -28.19
CA GLU A 453 21.92 3.90 -28.08
C GLU A 453 21.35 4.56 -29.35
N GLU A 454 21.73 4.07 -30.53
CA GLU A 454 21.18 4.51 -31.82
C GLU A 454 19.68 4.21 -31.94
N LEU A 455 19.24 3.04 -31.46
CA LEU A 455 17.82 2.69 -31.43
C LEU A 455 17.03 3.63 -30.51
N ARG A 456 17.58 4.02 -29.35
CA ARG A 456 16.92 5.00 -28.48
C ARG A 456 16.78 6.35 -29.17
N GLN A 457 17.84 6.87 -29.80
CA GLN A 457 17.76 8.14 -30.52
C GLN A 457 16.72 8.12 -31.67
N LEU A 458 16.60 7.00 -32.38
CA LEU A 458 15.61 6.79 -33.45
C LEU A 458 14.17 6.77 -32.96
N PHE A 459 13.90 6.16 -31.80
CA PHE A 459 12.54 5.98 -31.27
C PHE A 459 12.14 7.02 -30.20
N THR A 460 13.04 7.90 -29.77
CA THR A 460 12.76 8.93 -28.75
C THR A 460 13.00 10.38 -29.22
N GLY A 461 13.36 10.62 -30.49
CA GLY A 461 13.62 11.96 -31.03
C GLY A 461 12.51 12.49 -31.94
N LYS A 462 11.91 13.65 -31.59
CA LYS A 462 10.96 14.44 -32.43
C LYS A 462 11.65 14.88 -33.74
N VAL A 463 11.04 14.99 -34.94
CA VAL A 463 9.78 15.63 -35.40
C VAL A 463 9.39 15.05 -36.79
N ARG A 464 8.08 14.84 -37.09
CA ARG A 464 7.59 14.65 -38.49
C ARG A 464 7.22 16.01 -39.13
N PRO A 465 7.36 16.18 -40.47
CA PRO A 465 6.89 17.36 -41.20
C PRO A 465 5.39 17.65 -41.00
N LYS A 466 5.02 18.92 -41.17
CA LYS A 466 3.70 19.48 -40.82
C LYS A 466 2.53 18.92 -41.64
N GLU A 467 2.79 18.20 -42.72
CA GLU A 467 1.80 17.75 -43.70
C GLU A 467 1.24 16.33 -43.48
N ASP A 468 1.71 15.59 -42.48
CA ASP A 468 1.30 14.20 -42.24
C ASP A 468 0.59 14.08 -40.87
N PRO A 469 -0.75 13.96 -40.81
CA PRO A 469 -1.45 13.86 -39.54
C PRO A 469 -1.10 12.52 -38.87
N PRO A 470 -0.47 12.50 -37.69
CA PRO A 470 -0.21 11.25 -36.98
C PRO A 470 -1.55 10.59 -36.63
N GLY A 471 -1.67 9.30 -36.94
CA GLY A 471 -2.71 8.46 -36.35
C GLY A 471 -2.58 8.51 -34.82
N LEU A 472 -3.68 8.81 -34.13
CA LEU A 472 -3.73 8.73 -32.67
C LEU A 472 -3.45 7.29 -32.25
N PHE A 473 -2.35 7.06 -31.54
CA PHE A 473 -2.11 5.82 -30.81
C PHE A 473 -2.19 6.10 -29.31
N PHE A 474 -2.72 5.15 -28.55
CA PHE A 474 -2.74 5.19 -27.09
C PHE A 474 -1.46 4.54 -26.56
N GLY A 475 -0.35 5.29 -26.56
CA GLY A 475 0.88 4.86 -25.89
C GLY A 475 0.88 5.35 -24.45
N PHE A 476 0.90 4.46 -23.47
CA PHE A 476 0.90 4.80 -22.04
C PHE A 476 2.31 5.15 -21.57
N GLU A 477 2.48 6.33 -20.98
CA GLU A 477 3.70 6.72 -20.27
C GLU A 477 3.34 7.17 -18.86
N ARG A 478 4.17 6.78 -17.88
CA ARG A 478 3.98 7.08 -16.46
C ARG A 478 4.11 8.58 -16.28
N THR A 479 3.03 9.24 -15.89
CA THR A 479 2.98 10.71 -15.86
C THR A 479 3.20 11.31 -14.49
N ASN A 480 2.88 10.57 -13.43
CA ASN A 480 3.01 10.92 -12.01
C ASN A 480 2.81 9.64 -11.17
N PHE A 481 2.83 9.75 -9.84
CA PHE A 481 2.49 8.65 -8.92
C PHE A 481 1.00 8.34 -8.98
N GLY A 482 0.65 7.07 -9.13
CA GLY A 482 -0.71 6.60 -8.92
C GLY A 482 -1.00 6.44 -7.43
N ILE A 483 -2.18 6.86 -6.99
CA ILE A 483 -2.62 6.64 -5.60
C ILE A 483 -4.04 6.11 -5.64
N VAL A 484 -4.31 5.06 -4.87
CA VAL A 484 -5.65 4.55 -4.64
C VAL A 484 -6.09 4.96 -3.24
N HIS A 485 -7.21 5.65 -3.16
CA HIS A 485 -7.77 6.14 -1.91
C HIS A 485 -9.04 5.38 -1.56
N ILE A 486 -9.22 5.12 -0.27
CA ILE A 486 -10.48 4.67 0.33
C ILE A 486 -10.86 5.65 1.44
N ARG A 487 -12.12 6.06 1.47
CA ARG A 487 -12.73 6.86 2.54
C ARG A 487 -14.00 6.18 3.00
N THR A 488 -14.17 6.00 4.32
CA THR A 488 -15.38 5.41 4.86
C THR A 488 -15.77 5.96 6.23
N ASP A 489 -17.07 6.14 6.44
CA ASP A 489 -17.65 6.46 7.74
C ASP A 489 -18.16 5.23 8.50
N GLY A 490 -17.85 4.03 8.00
CA GLY A 490 -18.30 2.76 8.55
C GLY A 490 -19.56 2.21 7.90
N GLU A 491 -20.19 2.95 6.98
CA GLU A 491 -21.28 2.41 6.15
C GLU A 491 -21.05 2.72 4.68
N ARG A 492 -20.74 3.97 4.35
CA ARG A 492 -20.41 4.41 3.01
C ARG A 492 -18.93 4.18 2.74
N VAL A 493 -18.62 3.66 1.57
CA VAL A 493 -17.25 3.53 1.05
C VAL A 493 -17.15 4.32 -0.25
N LEU A 494 -16.17 5.22 -0.32
CA LEU A 494 -15.74 5.90 -1.53
C LEU A 494 -14.31 5.44 -1.86
N THR A 495 -14.14 4.78 -2.98
CA THR A 495 -12.82 4.37 -3.50
C THR A 495 -12.53 5.14 -4.78
N PHE A 496 -11.33 5.72 -4.91
CA PHE A 496 -10.98 6.49 -6.09
C PHE A 496 -9.48 6.54 -6.36
N THR A 497 -9.10 6.82 -7.62
CA THR A 497 -7.72 7.06 -8.01
C THR A 497 -7.38 8.53 -8.07
N HIS A 498 -6.11 8.83 -7.83
CA HIS A 498 -5.52 10.13 -8.13
C HIS A 498 -4.28 9.91 -9.00
N SER A 499 -4.35 10.35 -10.26
CA SER A 499 -3.26 10.23 -11.26
C SER A 499 -2.41 11.50 -11.41
N GLY A 500 -2.72 12.54 -10.62
CA GLY A 500 -2.12 13.86 -10.74
C GLY A 500 -2.52 14.64 -12.00
N LYS A 501 -3.46 14.14 -12.80
CA LYS A 501 -4.02 14.83 -13.98
C LYS A 501 -5.52 15.08 -13.84
N GLU A 502 -5.98 16.25 -14.28
CA GLU A 502 -7.41 16.60 -14.27
C GLU A 502 -8.18 15.69 -15.24
N GLY A 503 -9.28 15.10 -14.76
CA GLY A 503 -10.18 14.27 -15.56
C GLY A 503 -9.80 12.78 -15.69
N LEU A 504 -8.71 12.35 -15.06
CA LEU A 504 -8.20 10.97 -15.12
C LEU A 504 -8.26 10.29 -13.74
N ASN A 505 -9.39 10.47 -13.06
CA ASN A 505 -9.68 9.85 -11.77
C ASN A 505 -10.88 8.93 -11.93
N GLU A 506 -10.75 7.69 -11.51
CA GLU A 506 -11.84 6.73 -11.40
C GLU A 506 -12.38 6.77 -9.98
N ALA A 507 -13.68 6.66 -9.79
CA ALA A 507 -14.29 6.67 -8.47
C ALA A 507 -15.52 5.77 -8.43
N TYR A 508 -15.67 5.05 -7.32
CA TYR A 508 -16.79 4.16 -7.06
C TYR A 508 -17.28 4.35 -5.63
N ARG A 509 -18.60 4.40 -5.45
CA ARG A 509 -19.26 4.50 -4.15
C ARG A 509 -20.19 3.33 -3.93
N PHE A 510 -20.12 2.73 -2.75
CA PHE A 510 -21.11 1.75 -2.29
C PHE A 510 -21.39 1.91 -0.80
N HIS A 511 -22.49 1.32 -0.36
CA HIS A 511 -22.88 1.26 1.04
C HIS A 511 -22.89 -0.19 1.53
N VAL A 512 -22.50 -0.36 2.79
CA VAL A 512 -22.52 -1.62 3.53
C VAL A 512 -23.53 -1.50 4.65
N THR A 513 -24.67 -2.17 4.48
CA THR A 513 -25.76 -2.20 5.46
C THR A 513 -25.84 -3.57 6.13
N MET A 514 -26.37 -3.61 7.34
CA MET A 514 -26.69 -4.87 8.02
C MET A 514 -28.17 -5.20 7.80
N GLU A 515 -28.44 -6.34 7.16
CA GLU A 515 -29.80 -6.85 6.94
C GLU A 515 -29.85 -8.32 7.38
N ASN A 516 -30.72 -8.64 8.34
CA ASN A 516 -30.86 -9.99 8.91
C ASN A 516 -29.53 -10.61 9.41
N GLY A 517 -28.63 -9.79 9.95
CA GLY A 517 -27.32 -10.24 10.45
C GLY A 517 -26.25 -10.44 9.36
N GLU A 518 -26.56 -10.10 8.11
CA GLU A 518 -25.62 -10.16 6.98
C GLU A 518 -25.29 -8.77 6.44
N ARG A 519 -24.07 -8.60 5.94
CA ARG A 519 -23.66 -7.37 5.24
C ARG A 519 -24.20 -7.40 3.81
N LYS A 520 -24.98 -6.39 3.43
CA LYS A 520 -25.45 -6.17 2.05
C LYS A 520 -24.71 -5.00 1.43
N ILE A 521 -24.40 -5.15 0.14
CA ILE A 521 -23.63 -4.19 -0.64
C ILE A 521 -24.56 -3.54 -1.65
N LYS A 522 -24.66 -2.21 -1.59
CA LYS A 522 -25.43 -1.43 -2.55
C LYS A 522 -24.52 -0.41 -3.22
N PHE A 523 -24.16 -0.68 -4.47
CA PHE A 523 -23.46 0.29 -5.29
C PHE A 523 -24.38 1.48 -5.61
N SER A 524 -23.78 2.65 -5.62
CA SER A 524 -24.44 3.84 -6.13
C SER A 524 -24.33 3.88 -7.66
N PRO A 525 -25.38 4.31 -8.37
CA PRO A 525 -25.34 4.41 -9.83
C PRO A 525 -24.31 5.44 -10.31
N GLU A 526 -24.07 6.49 -9.51
CA GLU A 526 -23.12 7.55 -9.83
C GLU A 526 -22.41 8.04 -8.56
N VAL A 527 -21.20 8.56 -8.76
CA VAL A 527 -20.47 9.35 -7.75
C VAL A 527 -20.74 10.83 -7.99
N THR A 528 -21.15 11.56 -6.96
CA THR A 528 -21.62 12.94 -7.12
C THR A 528 -20.47 13.95 -7.07
N THR A 529 -20.34 14.82 -8.09
CA THR A 529 -19.45 15.98 -8.03
C THR A 529 -20.27 17.27 -7.99
N ARG A 530 -20.08 18.08 -6.95
CA ARG A 530 -20.75 19.36 -6.75
C ARG A 530 -19.98 20.55 -7.32
#